data_AF-A0A820HRZ2-F1
#
_entry.id   AF-A0A820HRZ2-F1
#
_cell.length_a   1.000
_cell.length_b   1.000
_cell.length_c   1.000
_cell.angle_alpha   90.00
_cell.angle_beta   90.00
_cell.angle_gamma   90.00
#
_symmetry.space_group_name_H-M   'P 1'
#
loop_
_entity.id
_entity.type
_entity.pdbx_description
1 polymer ?
#
loop_
_entity_poly.entity_id
_entity_poly.type
_entity_poly.pdbx_seq_one_letter_code
_entity_poly.pdbx_strand_id
1 'polypeptide(L)'
;CDHIFVYYNLILKQQRRLIFIYQQTKNRNEILRGQQKRDQQMFLMLLIQILVYLICIVPLMITYLYNAITIETNKSADRIAIEKFTAFIAESLLYFFCASSFYLYTMVSKLFRNELKRLLYLAFMRNKKKEYSSYSTNSK
;
A
#
# COMPACT_ATOMS: atom_id res chain seq x y z
N CYS A 1 37.99 24.78 -45.52
CA CYS A 1 36.54 24.77 -45.26
C CYS A 1 36.08 23.63 -44.36
N ASP A 2 36.76 22.47 -44.34
CA ASP A 2 36.33 21.28 -43.59
C ASP A 2 36.37 21.43 -42.06
N HIS A 3 37.35 22.15 -41.51
CA HIS A 3 37.47 22.35 -40.06
C HIS A 3 36.28 23.09 -39.44
N ILE A 4 35.66 24.02 -40.19
CA ILE A 4 34.47 24.76 -39.74
C ILE A 4 33.27 23.81 -39.66
N PHE A 5 33.13 22.92 -40.65
CA PHE A 5 32.06 21.94 -40.70
C PHE A 5 32.16 20.90 -39.58
N VAL A 6 33.39 20.47 -39.24
CA VAL A 6 33.67 19.58 -38.11
C VAL A 6 33.32 20.26 -36.79
N TYR A 7 33.72 21.51 -36.60
CA TYR A 7 33.43 22.27 -35.38
C TYR A 7 31.92 22.45 -35.17
N TYR A 8 31.18 22.79 -36.22
CA TYR A 8 29.72 22.94 -36.18
C TYR A 8 29.01 21.63 -35.80
N ASN A 9 29.47 20.51 -36.37
CA ASN A 9 28.95 19.18 -36.03
C ASN A 9 29.21 18.79 -34.57
N LEU A 10 30.37 19.17 -34.01
CA LEU A 10 30.69 18.90 -32.61
C LEU A 10 29.78 19.68 -31.65
N ILE A 11 29.50 20.95 -31.94
CA ILE A 11 28.58 21.77 -31.14
C ILE A 11 27.15 21.21 -31.20
N LEU A 12 26.67 20.86 -32.39
CA LEU A 12 25.35 20.23 -32.55
C LEU A 12 25.25 18.91 -31.78
N LYS A 13 26.31 18.09 -31.81
CA LYS A 13 26.36 16.82 -31.07
C LYS A 13 26.33 17.05 -29.55
N GLN A 14 26.97 18.10 -29.04
CA GLN A 14 26.90 18.47 -27.62
C GLN A 14 25.49 18.93 -27.22
N GLN A 15 24.86 19.79 -28.01
CA GLN A 15 23.50 20.27 -27.72
C GLN A 15 22.48 19.12 -27.64
N ARG A 16 22.57 18.14 -28.55
CA ARG A 16 21.71 16.94 -28.51
C ARG A 16 21.91 16.13 -27.23
N ARG A 17 23.14 16.00 -26.74
CA ARG A 17 23.42 15.30 -25.47
C ARG A 17 22.81 16.01 -24.28
N LEU A 18 22.88 17.34 -24.24
CA LEU A 18 22.28 18.14 -23.16
C LEU A 18 20.75 18.01 -23.14
N ILE A 19 20.10 18.04 -24.31
CA ILE A 19 18.65 17.82 -24.43
C ILE A 19 18.27 16.42 -23.95
N PHE A 20 19.03 15.39 -24.35
CA PHE A 20 18.78 14.02 -23.93
C PHE A 20 18.93 13.87 -22.41
N ILE A 21 19.99 14.40 -21.81
CA ILE A 21 20.21 14.37 -20.36
C ILE A 21 19.06 15.10 -19.66
N TYR A 22 18.69 16.31 -20.11
CA TYR A 22 17.60 17.08 -19.52
C TYR A 22 16.26 16.31 -19.55
N GLN A 23 15.92 15.70 -20.69
CA GLN A 23 14.73 14.86 -20.81
C GLN A 23 14.78 13.63 -19.89
N GLN A 24 15.94 12.98 -19.79
CA GLN A 24 16.13 11.83 -18.92
C GLN A 24 15.96 12.21 -17.44
N THR A 25 16.51 13.36 -17.02
CA THR A 25 16.36 13.89 -15.67
C THR A 25 14.91 14.31 -15.38
N LYS A 26 14.22 14.92 -16.34
CA LYS A 26 12.80 15.27 -16.22
C LYS A 26 11.92 14.03 -16.04
N ASN A 27 12.08 13.03 -16.89
CA ASN A 27 11.35 11.76 -16.79
C ASN A 27 11.60 11.07 -15.45
N ARG A 28 12.87 11.05 -15.00
CA ARG A 28 13.23 10.49 -13.70
C ARG A 28 12.58 11.25 -12.55
N ASN A 29 12.55 12.58 -12.59
CA ASN A 29 11.89 13.41 -11.58
C ASN A 29 10.36 13.20 -11.54
N GLU A 30 9.72 12.98 -12.70
CA GLU A 30 8.29 12.65 -12.77
C GLU A 30 8.00 11.28 -12.15
N ILE A 31 8.83 10.27 -12.43
CA ILE A 31 8.73 8.94 -11.81
C ILE A 31 8.93 9.03 -10.29
N LEU A 32 9.95 9.76 -9.83
CA LEU A 32 10.22 9.95 -8.40
C LEU A 32 9.07 10.67 -7.69
N ARG A 33 8.50 11.72 -8.28
CA ARG A 33 7.30 12.40 -7.75
C ARG A 33 6.10 11.46 -7.67
N GLY A 34 5.92 10.60 -8.67
CA GLY A 34 4.88 9.57 -8.67
C GLY A 34 5.06 8.56 -7.54
N GLN A 35 6.29 8.11 -7.29
CA GLN A 35 6.61 7.20 -6.18
C GLN A 35 6.41 7.87 -4.82
N GLN A 36 6.89 9.10 -4.63
CA GLN A 36 6.72 9.84 -3.37
C GLN A 36 5.25 10.04 -2.99
N LYS A 37 4.37 10.33 -3.97
CA LYS A 37 2.93 10.45 -3.71
C LYS A 37 2.31 9.13 -3.27
N ARG A 38 2.76 8.01 -3.84
CA ARG A 38 2.31 6.66 -3.44
C ARG A 38 2.76 6.33 -2.03
N ASP A 39 4.00 6.62 -1.71
CA ASP A 39 4.58 6.35 -0.39
C ASP A 39 3.90 7.19 0.68
N GLN A 40 3.63 8.47 0.41
CA GLN A 40 2.83 9.34 1.30
C GLN A 40 1.41 8.82 1.51
N GLN A 41 0.75 8.33 0.46
CA GLN A 41 -0.59 7.75 0.59
C GLN A 41 -0.58 6.46 1.42
N MET A 42 0.40 5.59 1.22
CA MET A 42 0.56 4.37 2.03
C MET A 42 0.83 4.71 3.49
N PHE A 43 1.72 5.68 3.75
CA PHE A 43 2.02 6.14 5.09
C PHE A 43 0.81 6.75 5.80
N LEU A 44 0.05 7.61 5.12
CA LEU A 44 -1.17 8.20 5.65
C LEU A 44 -2.22 7.14 5.98
N MET A 45 -2.34 6.12 5.14
CA MET A 45 -3.29 5.03 5.37
C MET A 45 -2.87 4.15 6.56
N LEU A 46 -1.58 3.88 6.74
CA LEU A 46 -1.04 3.21 7.93
C LEU A 46 -1.26 4.04 9.20
N LEU A 47 -1.07 5.36 9.12
CA LEU A 47 -1.28 6.26 10.24
C LEU A 47 -2.74 6.26 10.70
N ILE A 48 -3.69 6.34 9.77
CA ILE A 48 -5.12 6.20 10.08
C ILE A 48 -5.41 4.85 10.75
N GLN A 49 -4.80 3.77 10.26
CA GLN A 49 -4.98 2.44 10.85
C GLN A 49 -4.49 2.38 12.29
N ILE A 50 -3.32 2.93 12.58
CA ILE A 50 -2.77 3.00 13.94
C ILE A 50 -3.69 3.83 14.85
N LEU A 51 -4.20 4.97 14.37
CA LEU A 51 -5.11 5.80 15.15
C LEU A 51 -6.42 5.09 15.48
N VAL A 52 -7.05 4.44 14.51
CA VAL A 52 -8.29 3.67 14.74
C VAL A 52 -8.04 2.51 15.71
N TYR A 53 -6.92 1.80 15.55
CA TYR A 53 -6.52 0.74 16.48
C TYR A 53 -6.35 1.26 17.91
N LEU A 54 -5.67 2.40 18.10
CA LEU A 54 -5.50 3.02 19.41
C LEU A 54 -6.84 3.39 20.05
N ILE A 55 -7.76 3.98 19.27
CA ILE A 55 -9.10 4.33 19.75
C ILE A 55 -9.90 3.08 20.18
N CYS A 56 -9.73 1.95 19.48
CA CYS A 56 -10.42 0.71 19.84
C CYS A 56 -9.79 -0.02 21.03
N ILE A 57 -8.46 0.01 21.17
CA ILE A 57 -7.77 -0.77 22.21
C ILE A 57 -7.74 -0.05 23.56
N VAL A 58 -7.71 1.28 23.59
CA VAL A 58 -7.68 2.05 24.84
C VAL A 58 -8.89 1.77 25.75
N PRO A 59 -10.15 1.78 25.27
CA PRO A 59 -11.32 1.42 26.08
C PRO A 59 -11.26 -0.01 26.61
N LEU A 60 -10.73 -0.94 25.80
CA LEU A 60 -10.58 -2.35 26.18
C LEU A 60 -9.56 -2.49 27.32
N MET A 61 -8.41 -1.84 27.20
CA MET A 61 -7.37 -1.85 28.23
C MET A 61 -7.83 -1.20 29.53
N ILE A 62 -8.60 -0.11 29.45
CA ILE A 62 -9.22 0.51 30.62
C ILE A 62 -10.18 -0.47 31.31
N THR A 63 -10.98 -1.22 30.53
CA THR A 63 -11.91 -2.23 31.06
C THR A 63 -11.15 -3.37 31.75
N TYR A 64 -10.05 -3.83 31.17
CA TYR A 64 -9.19 -4.85 31.78
C TYR A 64 -8.51 -4.37 33.07
N LEU A 65 -8.00 -3.15 33.07
CA LEU A 65 -7.39 -2.54 34.24
C LEU A 65 -8.43 -2.37 35.36
N TYR A 66 -9.62 -1.85 35.02
CA TYR A 66 -10.73 -1.72 35.95
C TYR A 66 -11.08 -3.05 36.59
N ASN A 67 -11.23 -4.10 35.78
CA ASN A 67 -11.50 -5.45 36.27
C ASN A 67 -10.40 -5.98 37.19
N ALA A 68 -9.12 -5.79 36.84
CA ALA A 68 -8.00 -6.22 37.67
C ALA A 68 -8.00 -5.55 39.07
N ILE A 69 -8.35 -4.26 39.13
CA ILE A 69 -8.40 -3.50 40.39
C ILE A 69 -9.64 -3.87 41.22
N THR A 70 -10.77 -4.19 40.57
CA THR A 70 -12.03 -4.53 41.26
C THR A 70 -12.24 -6.03 41.49
N ILE A 71 -11.19 -6.86 41.38
CA ILE A 71 -11.28 -8.32 41.58
C ILE A 71 -11.91 -8.71 42.92
N GLU A 72 -11.61 -7.99 44.00
CA GLU A 72 -12.10 -8.31 45.35
C GLU A 72 -13.42 -7.61 45.71
N THR A 73 -13.98 -6.81 44.80
CA THR A 73 -15.25 -6.13 45.06
C THR A 73 -16.44 -6.99 44.66
N ASN A 74 -17.41 -7.16 45.56
CA ASN A 74 -18.68 -7.81 45.25
C ASN A 74 -19.49 -6.94 44.29
N LYS A 75 -19.40 -7.24 42.99
CA LYS A 75 -20.22 -6.63 41.93
C LYS A 75 -21.54 -7.37 41.77
N SER A 76 -22.62 -6.62 41.52
CA SER A 76 -23.91 -7.20 41.13
C SER A 76 -23.82 -7.89 39.76
N ALA A 77 -24.58 -8.96 39.57
CA ALA A 77 -24.59 -9.78 38.34
C ALA A 77 -24.88 -8.93 37.09
N ASP A 78 -25.75 -7.93 37.19
CA ASP A 78 -26.11 -7.05 36.08
C ASP A 78 -24.92 -6.18 35.62
N ARG A 79 -24.11 -5.69 36.57
CA ARG A 79 -22.91 -4.90 36.24
C ARG A 79 -21.86 -5.74 35.55
N ILE A 80 -21.66 -6.97 36.01
CA ILE A 80 -20.73 -7.93 35.40
C ILE A 80 -21.18 -8.24 33.96
N ALA A 81 -22.47 -8.44 33.73
CA ALA A 81 -23.02 -8.72 32.40
C ALA A 81 -22.77 -7.56 31.42
N ILE A 82 -23.00 -6.31 31.84
CA ILE A 82 -22.75 -5.11 31.02
C ILE A 82 -21.26 -4.94 30.71
N GLU A 83 -20.39 -5.14 31.70
CA GLU A 83 -18.93 -5.07 31.52
C GLU A 83 -18.44 -6.12 30.51
N LYS A 84 -18.89 -7.37 30.64
CA LYS A 84 -18.54 -8.47 29.74
C LYS A 84 -19.06 -8.23 28.32
N PHE A 85 -20.28 -7.74 28.18
CA PHE A 85 -20.87 -7.42 26.88
C PHE A 85 -20.12 -6.29 26.17
N THR A 86 -19.73 -5.25 26.92
CA THR A 86 -18.95 -4.12 26.38
C THR A 86 -17.56 -4.57 25.94
N ALA A 87 -16.89 -5.41 26.73
CA ALA A 87 -15.61 -6.00 26.37
C ALA A 87 -15.71 -6.88 25.11
N PHE A 88 -16.77 -7.70 25.02
CA PHE A 88 -17.03 -8.55 23.85
C PHE A 88 -17.23 -7.75 22.57
N ILE A 89 -17.99 -6.65 22.61
CA ILE A 89 -18.17 -5.76 21.46
C ILE A 89 -16.84 -5.12 21.06
N ALA A 90 -16.06 -4.64 22.03
CA ALA A 90 -14.77 -4.01 21.78
C ALA A 90 -13.76 -5.00 21.14
N GLU A 91 -13.68 -6.24 21.65
CA GLU A 91 -12.86 -7.30 21.04
C GLU A 91 -13.34 -7.69 19.65
N SER A 92 -14.65 -7.82 19.46
CA SER A 92 -15.22 -8.15 18.15
C SER A 92 -14.90 -7.09 17.10
N LEU A 93 -14.98 -5.80 17.48
CA LEU A 93 -14.58 -4.70 16.62
C LEU A 93 -13.08 -4.69 16.34
N LEU A 94 -12.24 -5.03 17.34
CA LEU A 94 -10.79 -5.14 17.16
C LEU A 94 -10.43 -6.25 16.16
N TYR A 95 -11.01 -7.44 16.31
CA TYR A 95 -10.79 -8.55 15.38
C TYR A 95 -11.33 -8.25 13.99
N PHE A 96 -12.51 -7.63 13.92
CA PHE A 96 -13.07 -7.15 12.66
C PHE A 96 -12.16 -6.09 12.01
N PHE A 97 -11.55 -5.21 12.79
CA PHE A 97 -10.59 -4.23 12.30
C PHE A 97 -9.32 -4.89 11.76
N CYS A 98 -8.74 -5.86 12.47
CA CYS A 98 -7.58 -6.62 11.98
C CYS A 98 -7.89 -7.37 10.68
N ALA A 99 -9.07 -8.00 10.59
CA ALA A 99 -9.51 -8.71 9.38
C ALA A 99 -9.83 -7.74 8.23
N SER A 100 -10.53 -6.65 8.51
CA SER A 100 -10.97 -5.66 7.53
C SER A 100 -9.86 -4.72 7.08
N SER A 101 -8.77 -4.57 7.84
CA SER A 101 -7.58 -3.82 7.45
C SER A 101 -7.16 -4.22 6.03
N PHE A 102 -6.94 -5.52 5.80
CA PHE A 102 -6.56 -6.07 4.50
C PHE A 102 -7.58 -5.73 3.39
N TYR A 103 -8.87 -5.83 3.68
CA TYR A 103 -9.93 -5.54 2.72
C TYR A 103 -10.14 -4.05 2.48
N LEU A 104 -9.95 -3.18 3.47
CA LEU A 104 -9.96 -1.73 3.34
C LEU A 104 -8.78 -1.27 2.47
N TYR A 105 -7.58 -1.83 2.67
CA TYR A 105 -6.44 -1.60 1.77
C TYR A 105 -6.74 -2.04 0.34
N THR A 106 -7.38 -3.19 0.17
CA THR A 106 -7.71 -3.75 -1.14
C THR A 106 -8.87 -3.02 -1.83
N MET A 107 -9.87 -2.57 -1.08
CA MET A 107 -11.09 -1.95 -1.61
C MET A 107 -11.03 -0.42 -1.66
N VAL A 108 -10.45 0.29 -0.69
CA VAL A 108 -10.55 1.76 -0.63
C VAL A 108 -9.59 2.43 -1.61
N SER A 109 -8.42 1.83 -1.85
CA SER A 109 -7.48 2.40 -2.79
C SER A 109 -7.85 2.06 -4.24
N LYS A 110 -8.49 3.00 -4.96
CA LYS A 110 -8.64 2.97 -6.43
C LYS A 110 -7.30 2.66 -7.11
N LEU A 111 -6.20 3.16 -6.53
CA LEU A 111 -4.85 2.93 -7.01
C LEU A 111 -4.42 1.46 -6.83
N PHE A 112 -4.72 0.86 -5.68
CA PHE A 112 -4.44 -0.54 -5.41
C PHE A 112 -5.26 -1.48 -6.30
N ARG A 113 -6.55 -1.18 -6.53
CA ARG A 113 -7.37 -1.95 -7.49
C ARG A 113 -6.79 -1.91 -8.91
N ASN A 114 -6.24 -0.78 -9.34
CA ASN A 114 -5.60 -0.65 -10.65
C ASN A 114 -4.26 -1.39 -10.73
N GLU A 115 -3.43 -1.31 -9.68
CA GLU A 115 -2.20 -2.11 -9.56
C GLU A 115 -2.50 -3.61 -9.52
N LEU A 116 -3.49 -4.05 -8.74
CA LEU A 116 -3.85 -5.46 -8.61
C LEU A 116 -4.46 -6.01 -9.91
N LYS A 117 -5.30 -5.24 -10.62
CA LYS A 117 -5.77 -5.59 -11.97
C LYS A 117 -4.61 -5.70 -12.96
N ARG A 118 -3.63 -4.79 -12.89
CA ARG A 118 -2.43 -4.84 -13.73
C ARG A 118 -1.59 -6.09 -13.44
N LEU A 119 -1.36 -6.41 -12.17
CA LEU A 119 -0.63 -7.61 -11.75
C LEU A 119 -1.35 -8.90 -12.15
N LEU A 120 -2.67 -8.96 -11.98
CA LEU A 120 -3.50 -10.08 -12.42
C LEU A 120 -3.45 -10.25 -13.94
N TYR A 121 -3.57 -9.15 -14.71
CA TYR A 121 -3.47 -9.19 -16.16
C TYR A 121 -2.08 -9.68 -16.61
N LEU A 122 -1.01 -9.21 -15.98
CA LEU A 122 0.35 -9.67 -16.26
C LEU A 122 0.55 -11.15 -15.91
N ALA A 123 0.01 -11.61 -14.78
CA ALA A 123 0.07 -13.02 -14.39
C ALA A 123 -0.72 -13.92 -15.37
N PHE A 124 -1.91 -13.48 -15.78
CA PHE A 124 -2.73 -14.17 -16.77
C PHE A 124 -2.03 -14.26 -18.14
N MET A 125 -1.46 -13.14 -18.61
CA MET A 125 -0.70 -13.11 -19.87
C MET A 125 0.59 -13.95 -19.80
N ARG A 126 1.23 -14.01 -18.63
CA ARG A 126 2.40 -14.85 -18.39
C ARG A 126 2.07 -16.34 -18.44
N ASN A 127 0.87 -16.75 -18.01
CA ASN A 127 0.38 -18.11 -18.17
C ASN A 127 0.07 -18.44 -19.64
N LYS A 128 -0.58 -17.53 -20.39
CA LYS A 128 -0.79 -17.72 -21.84
C LYS A 128 0.52 -17.88 -22.61
N LYS A 129 1.56 -17.12 -22.25
CA LYS A 129 2.87 -17.21 -22.93
C LYS A 129 3.57 -18.56 -22.69
N LYS A 130 3.40 -19.16 -21.51
CA LYS A 130 3.89 -20.52 -21.22
C LYS A 130 3.20 -21.57 -22.08
N GLU A 131 1.88 -21.42 -22.25
CA GLU A 131 1.07 -22.32 -23.08
C GLU A 131 1.53 -22.29 -24.55
N TYR A 132 1.71 -21.11 -25.14
CA TYR A 132 2.22 -20.95 -26.51
C TYR A 132 3.64 -21.50 -26.71
N SER A 133 4.52 -21.39 -25.70
CA SER A 133 5.88 -21.95 -25.78
C SER A 133 5.89 -23.48 -25.75
N SER A 134 4.91 -24.10 -25.08
CA SER A 134 4.76 -25.57 -25.05
C SER A 134 4.26 -26.14 -26.36
N TYR A 135 3.36 -25.44 -27.07
CA TYR A 135 2.89 -25.86 -28.40
C TYR A 135 3.99 -25.76 -29.48
N SER A 136 4.88 -24.77 -29.39
CA SER A 136 6.02 -24.60 -30.31
C SER A 136 7.10 -25.70 -30.18
N THR A 137 7.21 -26.32 -28.99
CA THR A 137 8.22 -27.34 -28.72
C THR A 137 7.74 -28.76 -29.06
N ASN A 138 6.42 -29.00 -29.03
CA ASN A 138 5.81 -30.29 -29.45
C ASN A 138 5.49 -30.37 -30.95
N SER A 139 5.82 -29.34 -31.74
CA SER A 139 5.63 -29.32 -33.21
C SER A 139 6.94 -29.53 -33.99
N LYS A 140 8.01 -29.97 -33.33
CA LYS A 140 9.27 -30.42 -33.94
C LYS A 140 9.48 -31.89 -33.61
#